data_AF-A0A920AL07-F1
#
_entry.id   AF-A0A920AL07-F1
#
_cell.length_a   1.000
_cell.length_b   1.000
_cell.length_c   1.000
_cell.angle_alpha   90.00
_cell.angle_beta   90.00
_cell.angle_gamma   90.00
#
_symmetry.space_group_name_H-M   'P 1'
#
loop_
_entity.id
_entity.type
_entity.pdbx_description
1 polymer ?
#
loop_
_entity_poly.entity_id
_entity_poly.type
_entity_poly.pdbx_seq_one_letter_code
_entity_poly.pdbx_strand_id
1 'polypeptide(L)' 'MSKLLSNNGVCFIEIGYDMLEDIKIILKESNLNLIKVYKDFQGHSRVIEIN' A
#
# COMPACT_ATOMS: atom_id res chain seq x y z
N MET A 1 -1.57 3.08 -13.06
CA MET A 1 -0.39 2.60 -12.32
C MET A 1 0.17 1.28 -12.84
N SER A 2 -0.59 0.40 -13.50
CA SER A 2 -0.10 -0.86 -14.09
C SER A 2 1.03 -0.74 -15.13
N LYS A 3 1.29 0.46 -15.67
CA LYS A 3 2.43 0.74 -16.56
C LYS A 3 3.73 1.14 -15.84
N LEU A 4 3.70 1.35 -14.53
CA LEU A 4 4.85 1.86 -13.75
C LEU A 4 5.62 0.77 -13.03
N LEU A 5 4.97 -0.34 -12.68
CA LEU A 5 5.62 -1.49 -12.05
C LEU A 5 6.05 -2.49 -13.11
N SER A 6 7.33 -2.86 -13.10
CA SER A 6 7.83 -3.99 -13.87
C SER A 6 7.15 -5.29 -13.42
N ASN A 7 7.26 -6.37 -14.20
CA ASN A 7 6.85 -7.69 -13.72
C ASN A 7 7.57 -8.00 -12.39
N ASN A 8 6.80 -8.39 -11.37
CA ASN A 8 7.26 -8.58 -9.98
C ASN A 8 7.85 -7.33 -9.32
N GLY A 9 7.57 -6.14 -9.87
CA GLY A 9 7.88 -4.87 -9.23
C GLY A 9 7.04 -4.70 -7.97
N VAL A 10 7.65 -4.13 -6.94
CA VAL A 10 6.98 -3.84 -5.67
C VAL A 10 7.11 -2.35 -5.41
N CYS A 11 6.03 -1.72 -4.98
CA CYS A 11 6.02 -0.33 -4.54
C CYS A 11 5.78 -0.27 -3.03
N PHE A 12 6.55 0.57 -2.34
CA PHE A 12 6.37 0.88 -0.93
C PHE A 12 5.91 2.33 -0.81
N ILE A 13 4.82 2.55 -0.07
CA ILE A 13 4.23 3.87 0.10
C ILE A 13 4.02 4.12 1.58
N GLU A 14 4.49 5.28 2.07
CA GLU A 14 4.16 5.75 3.41
C GLU A 14 2.75 6.37 3.44
N ILE A 15 1.99 6.07 4.48
CA ILE A 15 0.61 6.53 4.67
C ILE A 15 0.44 7.19 6.05
N GLY A 16 -0.58 8.04 6.17
CA GLY A 16 -1.08 8.48 7.47
C GLY A 16 -1.54 7.29 8.32
N TYR A 17 -1.44 7.43 9.65
CA TYR A 17 -1.74 6.32 10.58
C TYR A 17 -3.20 5.87 10.54
N ASP A 18 -4.08 6.74 10.07
CA ASP A 18 -5.53 6.61 9.96
C ASP A 18 -5.99 6.27 8.53
N MET A 19 -5.10 6.28 7.54
CA MET A 19 -5.46 6.20 6.13
C MET A 19 -5.60 4.76 5.59
N LEU A 20 -5.35 3.72 6.40
CA LEU A 20 -5.25 2.35 5.90
C LEU A 20 -6.52 1.86 5.20
N GLU A 21 -7.70 2.14 5.77
CA GLU A 21 -8.96 1.67 5.18
C GLU A 21 -9.30 2.41 3.89
N ASP A 22 -9.08 3.71 3.83
CA ASP A 22 -9.27 4.51 2.61
C ASP A 22 -8.33 4.04 1.49
N ILE A 23 -7.08 3.74 1.83
CA ILE A 23 -6.09 3.21 0.90
C ILE A 23 -6.51 1.85 0.36
N LYS A 24 -7.08 0.96 1.18
CA LYS A 24 -7.57 -0.35 0.69
C LYS A 24 -8.68 -0.18 -0.35
N ILE A 25 -9.56 0.81 -0.17
CA ILE A 25 -10.62 1.13 -1.15
C ILE A 25 -9.98 1.59 -2.46
N ILE A 26 -9.03 2.54 -2.39
CA ILE A 26 -8.33 3.07 -3.57
C ILE A 26 -7.55 1.98 -4.32
N LEU A 27 -6.87 1.08 -3.61
CA LEU A 27 -6.13 -0.03 -4.22
C LEU A 27 -7.05 -0.99 -4.96
N LYS A 28 -8.21 -1.32 -4.36
CA LYS A 28 -9.24 -2.16 -4.97
C LYS A 28 -9.79 -1.51 -6.25
N GLU A 29 -10.09 -0.22 -6.22
CA GLU A 29 -10.56 0.55 -7.39
C GLU A 29 -9.48 0.65 -8.49
N SER A 30 -8.21 0.67 -8.10
CA SER A 30 -7.05 0.75 -9.00
C SER A 30 -6.58 -0.61 -9.52
N ASN A 31 -7.22 -1.71 -9.12
CA ASN A 31 -6.82 -3.09 -9.43
C ASN A 31 -5.35 -3.39 -9.08
N LEU A 32 -4.88 -2.83 -7.95
CA LEU A 32 -3.57 -3.08 -7.35
C LEU A 32 -3.75 -3.97 -6.12
N ASN A 33 -2.81 -4.89 -5.89
CA ASN A 33 -2.90 -5.76 -4.72
C ASN A 33 -2.10 -5.19 -3.56
N LEU A 34 -2.74 -5.13 -2.38
CA LEU A 34 -2.03 -4.93 -1.12
C LEU A 34 -1.37 -6.24 -0.71
N ILE A 35 -0.04 -6.27 -0.67
CA ILE A 35 0.76 -7.42 -0.25
C ILE A 35 0.89 -7.43 1.27
N LYS A 36 1.28 -6.28 1.85
CA LYS A 36 1.60 -6.19 3.28
C LYS A 36 1.46 -4.77 3.83
N VAL A 37 1.18 -4.69 5.13
CA VAL A 37 1.17 -3.45 5.91
C VAL A 37 2.24 -3.55 7.00
N TYR A 38 3.12 -2.55 7.04
CA TYR A 38 4.16 -2.40 8.04
C TYR A 38 3.72 -1.36 9.06
N LYS A 39 3.96 -1.67 10.33
CA LYS A 39 3.68 -0.78 11.45
C LYS A 39 4.94 -0.06 11.90
N ASP A 40 4.79 1.18 12.34
CA ASP A 40 5.86 1.91 13.02
C ASP A 40 6.08 1.37 14.45
N PHE A 41 7.07 1.93 15.15
CA PHE A 41 7.38 1.54 16.54
C PHE A 41 6.25 1.83 17.54
N GLN A 42 5.29 2.69 17.17
CA GLN A 42 4.11 2.98 18.00
C GLN A 42 2.94 2.02 17.67
N GLY A 43 3.11 1.12 16.70
CA GLY A 43 2.11 0.15 16.30
C GLY A 43 1.11 0.66 15.27
N HIS A 44 1.32 1.86 14.73
CA HIS A 44 0.46 2.44 13.70
C HIS A 44 0.85 1.93 12.32
N SER A 45 -0.13 1.64 11.48
CA SER A 45 0.08 1.34 10.07
C SER A 45 0.76 2.54 9.41
N ARG A 46 1.93 2.34 8.81
CA ARG A 46 2.75 3.45 8.30
C ARG A 46 3.22 3.23 6.87
N VAL A 47 3.56 2.01 6.50
CA VAL A 47 4.01 1.69 5.14
C VAL A 47 3.18 0.55 4.57
N ILE A 48 2.77 0.67 3.33
CA ILE A 48 2.12 -0.40 2.57
C ILE A 48 3.05 -0.89 1.46
N GLU A 49 2.91 -2.16 1.14
CA GLU A 49 3.60 -2.84 0.05
C GLU A 49 2.56 -3.31 -0.97
N ILE A 50 2.72 -2.93 -2.23
CA ILE A 50 1.76 -3.21 -3.30
C ILE A 50 2.42 -3.73 -4.57
N ASN A 51 1.66 -4.50 -5.37
CA ASN A 51 1.98 -4.87 -6.76
C ASN A 51 0.83 -4.61 -7.74
#